data_AF-A0AAX7SDN7-F1
#
_entry.id   AF-A0AAX7SDN7-F1
#
_cell.length_a   1.000
_cell.length_b   1.000
_cell.length_c   1.000
_cell.angle_alpha   90.00
_cell.angle_beta   90.00
_cell.angle_gamma   90.00
#
_symmetry.space_group_name_H-M   'P 1'
#
loop_
_entity.id
_entity.type
_entity.pdbx_description
1 polymer ?
#
loop_
_entity_poly.entity_id
_entity_poly.type
_entity_poly.pdbx_seq_one_letter_code
_entity_poly.pdbx_strand_id
1 'polypeptide(L)'
;MERRDKPFTGGRNDLPDTLNVAEGARVMLTRNLDTLNGLVNGAFGILVKVVRSENDGHIIKLGLRMDNRQPMRHNRSANAASDDLVYIERAEESLKFKGAVRRQFPVKLAFACTIHKTQGLTTQTAVVSMKNIFEPGMAYVALSRVTSLSGLYLQDLDEKKIYSNPEVTAALQTMRQASVEEMMPLLQVRETASRPDTLTLIHHNTEGLPSHISDIKSHHEMCLADVLCLTESHLQGSFVADSLHLDGYTMFKRNRHVSYTNFPHMASRSGGGVVVYLRNHFQVQTP
;
A
#
# COMPACT_ATOMS: atom_id res chain seq x y z
N MET A 1 -11.50 33.62 8.26
CA MET A 1 -10.09 33.18 8.36
C MET A 1 -9.25 34.24 7.70
N GLU A 2 -8.40 34.93 8.45
CA GLU A 2 -7.50 35.95 7.89
C GLU A 2 -6.17 35.32 7.49
N ARG A 3 -5.73 35.61 6.26
CA ARG A 3 -4.40 35.20 5.78
C ARG A 3 -3.36 36.03 6.53
N ARG A 4 -2.45 35.37 7.24
CA ARG A 4 -1.34 36.06 7.92
C ARG A 4 -0.23 36.38 6.92
N ASP A 5 0.34 37.58 7.02
CA ASP A 5 1.47 38.01 6.17
C ASP A 5 2.77 37.26 6.46
N LYS A 6 2.94 36.80 7.71
CA LYS A 6 4.05 35.94 8.11
C LYS A 6 3.55 34.51 8.36
N PRO A 7 4.17 33.49 7.75
CA PRO A 7 3.82 32.11 8.03
C PRO A 7 4.13 31.79 9.49
N PHE A 8 3.35 30.87 10.06
CA PHE A 8 3.61 30.38 11.41
C PHE A 8 4.93 29.59 11.41
N THR A 9 5.89 30.00 12.23
CA THR A 9 7.14 29.26 12.44
C THR A 9 6.84 28.03 13.29
N GLY A 10 6.72 26.87 12.64
CA GLY A 10 6.57 25.59 13.32
C GLY A 10 7.85 25.16 14.05
N GLY A 11 7.74 24.15 14.90
CA GLY A 11 8.88 23.48 15.53
C GLY A 11 9.66 22.59 14.55
N ARG A 12 10.70 21.94 15.06
CA ARG A 12 11.62 21.08 14.27
C ARG A 12 10.95 19.90 13.54
N ASN A 13 9.76 19.51 13.98
CA ASN A 13 8.97 18.40 13.45
C ASN A 13 7.79 18.86 12.56
N ASP A 14 7.60 20.17 12.41
CA ASP A 14 6.53 20.71 11.57
C ASP A 14 6.98 20.85 10.12
N LEU A 15 6.01 20.93 9.21
CA LEU A 15 6.30 21.15 7.79
C LEU A 15 6.95 22.53 7.60
N PRO A 16 8.00 22.64 6.75
CA PRO A 16 8.70 23.91 6.51
C PRO A 16 7.75 25.04 6.11
N ASP A 17 7.93 26.23 6.62
CA ASP A 17 7.15 27.41 6.23
C ASP A 17 7.37 27.78 4.75
N THR A 18 8.62 27.66 4.29
CA THR A 18 9.08 27.96 2.94
C THR A 18 9.49 26.69 2.21
N LEU A 19 9.01 26.53 0.97
CA LEU A 19 9.42 25.43 0.08
C LEU A 19 10.45 25.95 -0.93
N ASN A 20 11.72 25.65 -0.69
CA ASN A 20 12.81 25.95 -1.62
C ASN A 20 13.03 24.77 -2.56
N VAL A 21 12.66 24.93 -3.83
CA VAL A 21 12.78 23.90 -4.88
C VAL A 21 13.20 24.54 -6.19
N ALA A 22 13.88 23.75 -7.03
CA ALA A 22 14.28 24.13 -8.38
C ALA A 22 13.91 23.01 -9.36
N GLU A 23 13.81 23.34 -10.65
CA GLU A 23 13.63 22.33 -11.70
C GLU A 23 14.79 21.33 -11.66
N GLY A 24 14.48 20.04 -11.85
CA GLY A 24 15.37 18.90 -11.61
C GLY A 24 15.37 18.38 -10.17
N ALA A 25 14.77 19.09 -9.20
CA ALA A 25 14.77 18.64 -7.82
C ALA A 25 13.94 17.36 -7.63
N ARG A 26 14.48 16.43 -6.84
CA ARG A 26 13.78 15.23 -6.38
C ARG A 26 12.78 15.61 -5.30
N VAL A 27 11.52 15.27 -5.51
CA VAL A 27 10.43 15.61 -4.58
C VAL A 27 9.58 14.38 -4.23
N MET A 28 8.87 14.48 -3.10
CA MET A 28 7.93 13.47 -2.61
C MET A 28 6.61 14.16 -2.24
N LEU A 29 5.49 13.56 -2.61
CA LEU A 29 4.16 14.00 -2.19
C LEU A 29 3.95 13.78 -0.69
N THR A 30 3.34 14.75 -0.02
CA THR A 30 3.11 14.70 1.43
C THR A 30 1.69 14.28 1.83
N ARG A 31 0.80 14.10 0.85
CA ARG A 31 -0.59 13.66 1.03
C ARG A 31 -1.13 12.94 -0.20
N ASN A 32 -2.24 12.25 0.00
CA ASN A 32 -3.02 11.69 -1.10
C ASN A 32 -3.71 12.84 -1.86
N LEU A 33 -3.52 12.87 -3.16
CA LEU A 33 -4.17 13.79 -4.08
C LEU A 33 -5.14 13.04 -4.99
N ASP A 34 -4.70 11.89 -5.49
CA ASP A 34 -5.50 11.02 -6.35
C ASP A 34 -4.98 9.58 -6.19
N THR A 35 -5.69 8.78 -5.41
CA THR A 35 -5.32 7.39 -5.13
C THR A 35 -5.47 6.50 -6.37
N LEU A 36 -6.41 6.80 -7.27
CA LEU A 36 -6.66 6.03 -8.49
C LEU A 36 -5.52 6.19 -9.48
N ASN A 37 -4.94 7.40 -9.57
CA ASN A 37 -3.82 7.68 -10.45
C ASN A 37 -2.44 7.52 -9.77
N GLY A 38 -2.39 6.96 -8.57
CA GLY A 38 -1.14 6.72 -7.83
C GLY A 38 -0.48 7.97 -7.24
N LEU A 39 -1.17 9.10 -7.18
CA LEU A 39 -0.73 10.34 -6.53
C LEU A 39 -1.01 10.26 -5.03
N VAL A 40 -0.29 9.36 -4.37
CA VAL A 40 -0.44 9.05 -2.94
C VAL A 40 0.68 9.67 -2.10
N ASN A 41 0.46 9.79 -0.80
CA ASN A 41 1.48 10.21 0.16
C ASN A 41 2.70 9.28 0.07
N GLY A 42 3.89 9.87 -0.09
CA GLY A 42 5.13 9.12 -0.29
C GLY A 42 5.47 8.84 -1.75
N ALA A 43 4.58 9.15 -2.71
CA ALA A 43 4.92 9.04 -4.13
C ALA A 43 6.04 10.01 -4.50
N PHE A 44 7.06 9.50 -5.21
CA PHE A 44 8.21 10.27 -5.63
C PHE A 44 8.05 10.78 -7.07
N GLY A 45 8.69 11.91 -7.34
CA GLY A 45 8.80 12.48 -8.67
C GLY A 45 9.94 13.49 -8.78
N ILE A 46 10.10 14.05 -9.98
CA ILE A 46 11.05 15.10 -10.29
C ILE A 46 10.27 16.36 -10.64
N LEU A 47 10.62 17.50 -10.05
CA LEU A 47 10.07 18.78 -10.45
C LEU A 47 10.63 19.15 -11.83
N VAL A 48 9.77 19.28 -12.83
CA VAL A 48 10.19 19.59 -14.21
C VAL A 48 9.85 21.02 -14.58
N LYS A 49 8.74 21.56 -14.07
CA LYS A 49 8.26 22.89 -14.47
C LYS A 49 7.64 23.66 -13.32
N VAL A 50 7.99 24.93 -13.18
CA VAL A 50 7.33 25.86 -12.23
C VAL A 50 6.43 26.84 -13.01
N VAL A 51 5.11 26.70 -12.85
CA VAL A 51 4.14 27.57 -13.55
C VAL A 51 3.88 28.81 -12.72
N ARG A 52 4.10 29.99 -13.31
CA ARG A 52 3.85 31.29 -12.68
C ARG A 52 2.65 31.97 -13.33
N SER A 53 1.96 32.78 -12.54
CA SER A 53 0.91 33.69 -12.97
C SER A 53 1.49 34.81 -13.84
N GLU A 54 0.82 35.12 -14.95
CA GLU A 54 1.22 36.22 -15.84
C GLU A 54 1.00 37.60 -15.20
N ASN A 55 0.03 37.72 -14.28
CA ASN A 55 -0.39 39.01 -13.73
C ASN A 55 0.50 39.52 -12.59
N ASP A 56 0.97 38.62 -11.73
CA ASP A 56 1.63 38.97 -10.45
C ASP A 56 2.82 38.06 -10.13
N GLY A 57 3.21 37.17 -11.06
CA GLY A 57 4.41 36.34 -10.97
C GLY A 57 4.37 35.25 -9.89
N HIS A 58 3.28 35.11 -9.13
CA HIS A 58 3.20 34.07 -8.10
C HIS A 58 3.15 32.68 -8.74
N ILE A 59 3.76 31.70 -8.08
CA ILE A 59 3.76 30.31 -8.56
C ILE A 59 2.33 29.78 -8.43
N ILE A 60 1.71 29.25 -9.47
CA ILE A 60 0.37 28.67 -9.44
C ILE A 60 0.45 27.14 -9.30
N LYS A 61 1.30 26.49 -10.11
CA LYS A 61 1.39 25.03 -10.20
C LYS A 61 2.83 24.54 -10.28
N LEU A 62 3.06 23.30 -9.86
CA LEU A 62 4.30 22.56 -10.03
C LEU A 62 4.05 21.38 -10.97
N GLY A 63 4.71 21.34 -12.13
CA GLY A 63 4.68 20.21 -13.04
C GLY A 63 5.71 19.15 -12.63
N LEU A 64 5.23 17.99 -12.17
CA LEU A 64 6.05 16.88 -11.69
C LEU A 64 6.01 15.71 -12.66
N ARG A 65 7.15 15.07 -12.89
CA ARG A 65 7.22 13.74 -13.51
C ARG A 65 7.27 12.70 -12.39
N MET A 66 6.25 11.86 -12.30
CA MET A 66 6.12 10.87 -11.22
C MET A 66 6.78 9.55 -11.62
N ASP A 67 7.38 8.84 -10.67
CA ASP A 67 8.10 7.58 -10.98
C ASP A 67 7.16 6.43 -11.36
N ASN A 68 6.07 6.28 -10.62
CA ASN A 68 5.15 5.15 -10.73
C ASN A 68 3.77 5.63 -11.19
N ARG A 69 3.72 6.40 -12.28
CA ARG A 69 2.44 6.80 -12.86
C ARG A 69 1.73 5.58 -13.43
N GLN A 70 0.60 5.19 -12.85
CA GLN A 70 -0.31 4.29 -13.57
C GLN A 70 -0.89 5.06 -14.76
N PRO A 71 -0.93 4.48 -15.97
CA PRO A 71 -1.49 5.17 -17.13
C PRO A 71 -2.94 5.56 -16.83
N MET A 72 -3.24 6.87 -16.89
CA MET A 72 -4.57 7.41 -16.64
C MET A 72 -5.59 6.67 -17.52
N ARG A 73 -6.40 5.81 -16.92
CA ARG A 73 -7.40 5.02 -17.67
C ARG A 73 -8.60 5.84 -18.15
N HIS A 74 -8.82 7.06 -17.63
CA HIS A 74 -10.11 7.75 -17.81
C HIS A 74 -10.12 9.17 -18.39
N ASN A 75 -9.04 9.69 -18.99
CA ASN A 75 -9.14 10.97 -19.71
C ASN A 75 -8.24 11.01 -20.94
N ARG A 76 -8.62 10.27 -21.99
CA ARG A 76 -8.17 10.57 -23.36
C ARG A 76 -9.03 11.71 -23.91
N SER A 77 -8.79 12.93 -23.44
CA SER A 77 -9.16 14.11 -24.22
C SER A 77 -8.13 14.26 -25.34
N ALA A 78 -8.60 14.20 -26.57
CA ALA A 78 -7.82 14.03 -27.79
C ALA A 78 -6.97 15.25 -28.22
N ASN A 79 -6.66 16.22 -27.34
CA ASN A 79 -5.94 17.44 -27.72
C ASN A 79 -4.92 17.96 -26.67
N ALA A 80 -4.51 17.16 -25.68
CA ALA A 80 -3.41 17.54 -24.79
C ALA A 80 -2.09 16.96 -25.30
N ALA A 81 -1.28 17.78 -25.97
CA ALA A 81 0.08 17.43 -26.36
C ALA A 81 0.88 16.89 -25.15
N SER A 82 1.32 15.64 -25.27
CA SER A 82 2.65 15.12 -24.90
C SER A 82 3.41 15.85 -23.78
N ASP A 83 2.85 15.96 -22.58
CA ASP A 83 3.65 16.29 -21.40
C ASP A 83 3.33 15.25 -20.33
N ASP A 84 4.30 14.40 -20.01
CA ASP A 84 4.21 13.38 -18.95
C ASP A 84 4.28 14.01 -17.54
N LEU A 85 3.69 15.19 -17.41
CA LEU A 85 3.72 16.00 -16.20
C LEU A 85 2.36 16.00 -15.53
N VAL A 86 2.42 15.84 -14.21
CA VAL A 86 1.30 16.02 -13.30
C VAL A 86 1.43 17.40 -12.66
N TYR A 87 0.44 18.25 -12.88
CA TYR A 87 0.42 19.60 -12.32
C TYR A 87 -0.19 19.60 -10.93
N ILE A 88 0.63 19.93 -9.93
CA ILE A 88 0.25 19.97 -8.52
C ILE A 88 -0.03 21.42 -8.11
N GLU A 89 -1.18 21.64 -7.50
CA GLU A 89 -1.61 22.92 -6.94
C GLU A 89 -1.42 22.96 -5.42
N ARG A 90 -1.58 24.15 -4.82
CA ARG A 90 -1.57 24.27 -3.36
C ARG A 90 -2.79 23.61 -2.77
N ALA A 91 -2.56 22.81 -1.73
CA ALA A 91 -3.61 22.17 -0.99
C ALA A 91 -3.76 22.83 0.40
N GLU A 92 -4.98 22.83 0.91
CA GLU A 92 -5.28 23.25 2.28
C GLU A 92 -5.24 22.05 3.22
N GLU A 93 -4.65 22.26 4.40
CA GLU A 93 -4.52 21.27 5.46
C GLU A 93 -4.84 21.92 6.81
N SER A 94 -5.77 21.32 7.56
CA SER A 94 -6.04 21.73 8.93
C SER A 94 -4.86 21.37 9.82
N LEU A 95 -4.32 22.36 10.52
CA LEU A 95 -3.26 22.12 11.49
C LEU A 95 -3.85 21.54 12.78
N LYS A 96 -3.01 20.87 13.59
CA LYS A 96 -3.40 20.40 14.93
C LYS A 96 -3.85 21.53 15.86
N PHE A 97 -3.48 22.78 15.54
CA PHE A 97 -3.94 23.97 16.23
C PHE A 97 -5.37 24.33 15.78
N LYS A 98 -6.32 24.35 16.72
CA LYS A 98 -7.72 24.67 16.43
C LYS A 98 -7.83 26.04 15.74
N GLY A 99 -8.49 26.06 14.59
CA GLY A 99 -8.79 27.28 13.83
C GLY A 99 -7.70 27.74 12.84
N ALA A 100 -6.61 26.97 12.65
CA ALA A 100 -5.57 27.29 11.67
C ALA A 100 -5.57 26.32 10.49
N VAL A 101 -5.47 26.87 9.28
CA VAL A 101 -5.32 26.13 8.03
C VAL A 101 -4.03 26.54 7.36
N ARG A 102 -3.30 25.56 6.84
CA ARG A 102 -2.09 25.75 6.05
C ARG A 102 -2.43 25.55 4.58
N ARG A 103 -2.07 26.53 3.75
CA ARG A 103 -2.19 26.43 2.28
C ARG A 103 -0.79 26.38 1.65
N GLN A 104 -0.37 25.21 1.16
CA GLN A 104 0.97 25.01 0.58
C GLN A 104 0.94 23.90 -0.49
N PHE A 105 1.94 23.87 -1.37
CA PHE A 105 2.14 22.73 -2.25
C PHE A 105 2.43 21.46 -1.42
N PRO A 106 1.73 20.34 -1.69
CA PRO A 106 1.86 19.09 -0.95
C PRO A 106 3.11 18.30 -1.38
N VAL A 107 4.26 18.95 -1.43
CA VAL A 107 5.55 18.38 -1.83
C VAL A 107 6.65 18.75 -0.84
N LYS A 108 7.66 17.89 -0.75
CA LYS A 108 8.92 18.18 -0.06
C LYS A 108 10.10 17.66 -0.87
N LEU A 109 11.29 18.23 -0.65
CA LEU A 109 12.54 17.67 -1.17
C LEU A 109 12.75 16.25 -0.64
N ALA A 110 13.23 15.37 -1.52
CA ALA A 110 13.29 13.94 -1.26
C ALA A 110 14.56 13.26 -1.78
N PHE A 111 15.68 14.00 -1.80
CA PHE A 111 17.01 13.41 -2.05
C PHE A 111 17.45 12.47 -0.93
N ALA A 112 17.04 12.76 0.31
CA ALA A 112 17.19 11.90 1.46
C ALA A 112 15.83 11.75 2.14
N CYS A 113 15.55 10.55 2.66
CA CYS A 113 14.34 10.27 3.40
C CYS A 113 14.64 9.32 4.56
N THR A 114 13.75 9.29 5.55
CA THR A 114 13.87 8.38 6.68
C THR A 114 13.56 6.95 6.25
N ILE A 115 14.15 5.97 6.94
CA ILE A 115 13.93 4.55 6.65
C ILE A 115 12.44 4.19 6.69
N HIS A 116 11.69 4.70 7.66
CA HIS A 116 10.23 4.51 7.75
C HIS A 116 9.47 5.00 6.51
N LYS A 117 9.96 6.04 5.82
CA LYS A 117 9.33 6.56 4.59
C LYS A 117 9.71 5.77 3.34
N THR A 118 10.69 4.88 3.43
CA THR A 118 11.07 3.95 2.36
C THR A 118 10.50 2.56 2.55
N GLN A 119 9.73 2.29 3.62
CA GLN A 119 9.15 0.99 3.86
C GLN A 119 8.22 0.60 2.71
N GLY A 120 8.47 -0.55 2.07
CA GLY A 120 7.74 -0.99 0.88
C GLY A 120 8.26 -0.43 -0.45
N LEU A 121 9.20 0.52 -0.43
CA LEU A 121 9.90 0.96 -1.64
C LEU A 121 10.92 -0.09 -2.07
N THR A 122 11.11 -0.22 -3.38
CA THR A 122 12.19 -1.01 -3.99
C THR A 122 13.01 -0.08 -4.89
N THR A 123 14.33 -0.06 -4.71
CA THR A 123 15.25 0.76 -5.51
C THR A 123 16.40 -0.07 -6.08
N GLN A 124 16.94 0.36 -7.21
CA GLN A 124 18.13 -0.25 -7.80
C GLN A 124 19.40 0.15 -7.04
N THR A 125 19.45 1.41 -6.58
CA THR A 125 20.60 1.95 -5.87
C THR A 125 20.16 2.78 -4.67
N ALA A 126 20.88 2.71 -3.56
CA ALA A 126 20.68 3.59 -2.41
C ALA A 126 21.97 3.82 -1.63
N VAL A 127 22.09 5.02 -1.07
CA VAL A 127 23.04 5.33 0.00
C VAL A 127 22.30 5.25 1.33
N VAL A 128 22.71 4.35 2.20
CA VAL A 128 22.13 4.13 3.52
C VAL A 128 23.13 4.57 4.59
N SER A 129 22.80 5.63 5.33
CA SER A 129 23.55 6.03 6.53
C SER A 129 23.00 5.32 7.76
N MET A 130 23.88 4.65 8.51
CA MET A 130 23.51 3.97 9.76
C MET A 130 23.56 4.89 10.99
N LYS A 131 23.85 6.19 10.83
CA LYS A 131 23.95 7.14 11.94
C LYS A 131 22.69 7.19 12.82
N ASN A 132 21.51 7.17 12.19
CA ASN A 132 20.21 7.30 12.86
C ASN A 132 19.40 5.99 12.90
N ILE A 133 20.07 4.85 13.04
CA ILE A 133 19.42 3.56 13.30
C ILE A 133 19.44 3.29 14.80
N PHE A 134 18.26 3.14 15.39
CA PHE A 134 18.07 2.98 16.85
C PHE A 134 16.91 2.08 17.26
N GLU A 135 16.12 1.56 16.30
CA GLU A 135 15.06 0.58 16.57
C GLU A 135 15.44 -0.79 15.97
N PRO A 136 15.03 -1.90 16.61
CA PRO A 136 15.28 -3.24 16.09
C PRO A 136 14.66 -3.42 14.70
N GLY A 137 15.41 -4.04 13.79
CA GLY A 137 14.96 -4.30 12.42
C GLY A 137 15.02 -3.10 11.47
N MET A 138 15.28 -1.87 11.92
CA MET A 138 15.41 -0.70 11.02
C MET A 138 16.54 -0.88 10.00
N ALA A 139 17.68 -1.43 10.41
CA ALA A 139 18.78 -1.74 9.50
C ALA A 139 18.31 -2.73 8.41
N TYR A 140 17.64 -3.82 8.81
CA TYR A 140 17.09 -4.77 7.86
C TYR A 140 16.12 -4.12 6.87
N VAL A 141 15.21 -3.25 7.34
CA VAL A 141 14.29 -2.52 6.45
C VAL A 141 15.05 -1.67 5.44
N ALA A 142 16.05 -0.91 5.87
CA ALA A 142 16.84 -0.04 4.99
C ALA A 142 17.63 -0.82 3.94
N LEU A 143 18.33 -1.89 4.37
CA LEU A 143 19.17 -2.72 3.49
C LEU A 143 18.32 -3.50 2.46
N SER A 144 17.16 -4.02 2.90
CA SER A 144 16.26 -4.78 2.03
C SER A 144 15.52 -3.95 0.98
N ARG A 145 15.69 -2.61 0.93
CA ARG A 145 15.10 -1.78 -0.14
C ARG A 145 15.87 -1.88 -1.45
N VAL A 146 17.13 -2.29 -1.40
CA VAL A 146 18.01 -2.37 -2.58
C VAL A 146 17.95 -3.77 -3.17
N THR A 147 17.75 -3.85 -4.49
CA THR A 147 17.59 -5.13 -5.21
C THR A 147 18.88 -5.91 -5.42
N SER A 148 20.05 -5.27 -5.29
CA SER A 148 21.35 -5.90 -5.47
C SER A 148 22.38 -5.32 -4.50
N LEU A 149 23.36 -6.14 -4.10
CA LEU A 149 24.45 -5.71 -3.25
C LEU A 149 25.30 -4.61 -3.91
N SER A 150 25.52 -4.69 -5.23
CA SER A 150 26.25 -3.68 -6.01
C SER A 150 25.57 -2.30 -6.03
N GLY A 151 24.26 -2.24 -5.79
CA GLY A 151 23.53 -0.98 -5.70
C GLY A 151 23.51 -0.37 -4.29
N LEU A 152 24.02 -1.08 -3.28
CA LEU A 152 23.97 -0.66 -1.89
C LEU A 152 25.27 0.03 -1.48
N TYR A 153 25.15 1.29 -1.06
CA TYR A 153 26.26 2.06 -0.53
C TYR A 153 26.00 2.36 0.94
N LEU A 154 26.91 1.99 1.83
CA LEU A 154 26.78 2.20 3.27
C LEU A 154 27.63 3.36 3.74
N GLN A 155 27.05 4.20 4.59
CA GLN A 155 27.73 5.24 5.34
C GLN A 155 27.57 4.99 6.83
N ASP A 156 28.56 5.39 7.61
CA ASP A 156 28.56 5.29 9.08
C ASP A 156 28.31 3.85 9.59
N LEU A 157 28.85 2.84 8.92
CA LEU A 157 28.62 1.43 9.24
C LEU A 157 28.90 1.15 10.71
N ASP A 158 27.89 0.61 11.40
CA ASP A 158 27.95 0.22 12.79
C ASP A 158 27.17 -1.09 12.96
N GLU A 159 27.90 -2.20 13.03
CA GLU A 159 27.33 -3.55 13.11
C GLU A 159 26.44 -3.73 14.34
N LYS A 160 26.68 -2.98 15.42
CA LYS A 160 25.86 -3.05 16.64
C LYS A 160 24.43 -2.58 16.42
N LYS A 161 24.19 -1.82 15.34
CA LYS A 161 22.86 -1.34 14.94
C LYS A 161 22.09 -2.35 14.08
N ILE A 162 22.71 -3.48 13.75
CA ILE A 162 22.06 -4.60 13.04
C ILE A 162 21.60 -5.62 14.07
N TYR A 163 20.40 -5.41 14.61
CA TYR A 163 19.80 -6.31 15.60
C TYR A 163 18.29 -6.46 15.39
N SER A 164 17.75 -7.58 15.87
CA SER A 164 16.31 -7.86 15.91
C SER A 164 15.78 -7.72 17.34
N ASN A 165 14.46 -7.58 17.47
CA ASN A 165 13.82 -7.64 18.78
C ASN A 165 13.89 -9.09 19.32
N PRO A 166 14.43 -9.33 20.52
CA PRO A 166 14.50 -10.67 21.11
C PRO A 166 13.15 -11.38 21.20
N GLU A 167 12.06 -10.66 21.45
CA GLU A 167 10.71 -11.24 21.51
C GLU A 167 10.27 -11.78 20.15
N VAL A 168 10.62 -11.08 19.06
CA VAL A 168 10.33 -11.54 17.69
C VAL A 168 11.16 -12.77 17.36
N THR A 169 12.43 -12.80 17.75
CA THR A 169 13.29 -13.99 17.58
C THR A 169 12.73 -15.20 18.34
N ALA A 170 12.32 -15.02 19.61
CA ALA A 170 11.72 -16.07 20.41
C ALA A 170 10.36 -16.53 19.85
N ALA A 171 9.54 -15.59 19.37
CA ALA A 171 8.27 -15.90 18.72
C ALA A 171 8.49 -16.69 17.42
N LEU A 172 9.50 -16.37 16.60
CA LEU A 172 9.81 -17.12 15.38
C LEU A 172 10.29 -18.55 15.69
N GLN A 173 11.01 -18.76 16.79
CA GLN A 173 11.45 -20.10 17.22
C GLN A 173 10.29 -20.95 17.74
N THR A 174 9.31 -20.33 18.40
CA THR A 174 8.12 -21.00 18.97
C THR A 174 6.95 -21.04 17.98
N MET A 175 7.04 -20.32 16.87
CA MET A 175 6.04 -20.34 15.81
C MET A 175 5.92 -21.76 15.27
N ARG A 176 4.72 -22.33 15.37
CA ARG A 176 4.42 -23.65 14.83
C ARG A 176 4.75 -23.65 13.35
N GLN A 177 5.68 -24.50 12.93
CA GLN A 177 5.93 -24.72 11.52
C GLN A 177 4.66 -25.32 10.91
N ALA A 178 4.12 -24.67 9.89
CA ALA A 178 2.97 -25.18 9.19
C ALA A 178 3.44 -26.38 8.35
N SER A 179 3.15 -27.59 8.82
CA SER A 179 3.28 -28.79 7.99
C SER A 179 2.05 -28.86 7.10
N VAL A 180 2.26 -29.17 5.81
CA VAL A 180 1.16 -29.36 4.88
C VAL A 180 0.31 -30.57 5.30
N GLU A 181 0.90 -31.55 5.99
CA GLU A 181 0.19 -32.73 6.47
C GLU A 181 -0.75 -32.48 7.67
N GLU A 182 -0.46 -31.50 8.55
CA GLU A 182 -1.33 -31.16 9.70
C GLU A 182 -2.32 -30.02 9.39
N MET A 183 -2.29 -29.46 8.19
CA MET A 183 -3.28 -28.46 7.78
C MET A 183 -4.67 -29.11 7.71
N MET A 184 -5.66 -28.50 8.36
CA MET A 184 -7.07 -28.79 8.11
C MET A 184 -7.51 -27.97 6.90
N PRO A 185 -7.58 -28.55 5.68
CA PRO A 185 -7.99 -27.79 4.53
C PRO A 185 -9.44 -27.33 4.70
N LEU A 186 -9.73 -26.09 4.29
CA LEU A 186 -11.11 -25.59 4.31
C LEU A 186 -12.03 -26.41 3.39
N LEU A 187 -11.46 -27.00 2.35
CA LEU A 187 -12.13 -27.86 1.39
C LEU A 187 -11.13 -28.85 0.77
N GLN A 188 -11.59 -30.06 0.48
CA GLN A 188 -10.81 -31.07 -0.25
C GLN A 188 -11.45 -31.31 -1.62
N VAL A 189 -10.73 -30.99 -2.70
CA VAL A 189 -11.17 -31.25 -4.08
C VAL A 189 -10.96 -32.74 -4.39
N ARG A 190 -12.01 -33.44 -4.77
CA ARG A 190 -11.98 -34.89 -5.04
C ARG A 190 -11.79 -35.23 -6.51
N GLU A 191 -12.51 -34.54 -7.39
CA GLU A 191 -12.47 -34.79 -8.84
C GLU A 191 -12.63 -33.48 -9.62
N THR A 192 -11.86 -33.36 -10.70
CA THR A 192 -11.96 -32.32 -11.73
C THR A 192 -12.81 -32.85 -12.88
N ALA A 193 -14.02 -32.33 -13.09
CA ALA A 193 -14.80 -32.69 -14.27
C ALA A 193 -14.20 -32.02 -15.52
N SER A 194 -13.33 -32.74 -16.23
CA SER A 194 -12.93 -32.55 -17.64
C SER A 194 -12.70 -31.08 -18.09
N ARG A 195 -11.50 -30.54 -17.82
CA ARG A 195 -10.80 -29.47 -18.57
C ARG A 195 -9.27 -29.56 -18.28
N PRO A 196 -8.37 -28.98 -19.13
CA PRO A 196 -7.00 -29.46 -19.38
C PRO A 196 -6.09 -29.34 -18.14
N ASP A 197 -4.90 -29.94 -18.20
CA ASP A 197 -3.86 -30.18 -17.16
C ASP A 197 -3.45 -29.02 -16.21
N THR A 198 -4.18 -27.92 -16.15
CA THR A 198 -3.88 -26.70 -15.38
C THR A 198 -5.05 -26.28 -14.51
N LEU A 199 -4.80 -26.15 -13.20
CA LEU A 199 -5.72 -25.59 -12.20
C LEU A 199 -5.34 -24.13 -11.90
N THR A 200 -6.27 -23.19 -12.08
CA THR A 200 -6.04 -21.76 -11.83
C THR A 200 -6.45 -21.38 -10.41
N LEU A 201 -5.47 -21.07 -9.56
CA LEU A 201 -5.66 -20.58 -8.20
C LEU A 201 -5.38 -19.08 -8.14
N ILE A 202 -6.34 -18.29 -7.67
CA ILE A 202 -6.16 -16.87 -7.37
C ILE A 202 -6.22 -16.69 -5.86
N HIS A 203 -5.20 -16.08 -5.28
CA HIS A 203 -5.20 -15.60 -3.91
C HIS A 203 -5.22 -14.07 -3.88
N HIS A 204 -6.21 -13.49 -3.22
CA HIS A 204 -6.36 -12.05 -3.10
C HIS A 204 -6.74 -11.64 -1.68
N ASN A 205 -6.14 -10.56 -1.19
CA ASN A 205 -6.54 -9.95 0.08
C ASN A 205 -7.59 -8.88 -0.23
N THR A 206 -8.81 -9.05 0.28
CA THR A 206 -9.95 -8.17 -0.02
C THR A 206 -10.14 -7.03 0.96
N GLU A 207 -9.48 -7.04 2.12
CA GLU A 207 -9.66 -6.03 3.19
C GLU A 207 -11.14 -5.64 3.45
N GLY A 208 -12.04 -6.62 3.44
CA GLY A 208 -13.48 -6.42 3.56
C GLY A 208 -14.24 -6.78 2.30
N LEU A 209 -14.58 -8.06 2.15
CA LEU A 209 -15.31 -8.59 1.00
C LEU A 209 -16.63 -7.87 0.69
N PRO A 210 -17.50 -7.52 1.66
CA PRO A 210 -18.75 -6.83 1.38
C PRO A 210 -18.59 -5.49 0.65
N SER A 211 -17.49 -4.79 0.91
CA SER A 211 -17.20 -3.49 0.28
C SER A 211 -16.71 -3.65 -1.16
N HIS A 212 -16.16 -4.81 -1.52
CA HIS A 212 -15.41 -5.02 -2.77
C HIS A 212 -16.00 -6.12 -3.67
N ILE A 213 -17.12 -6.73 -3.29
CA ILE A 213 -17.73 -7.82 -4.05
C ILE A 213 -18.15 -7.40 -5.46
N SER A 214 -18.64 -6.16 -5.64
CA SER A 214 -19.01 -5.64 -6.96
C SER A 214 -17.80 -5.52 -7.88
N ASP A 215 -16.66 -5.09 -7.34
CA ASP A 215 -15.40 -5.00 -8.08
C ASP A 215 -14.95 -6.40 -8.51
N ILE A 216 -14.98 -7.37 -7.60
CA ILE A 216 -14.64 -8.78 -7.88
C ILE A 216 -15.52 -9.36 -8.98
N LYS A 217 -16.84 -9.14 -8.90
CA LYS A 217 -17.81 -9.60 -9.91
C LYS A 217 -17.56 -9.00 -11.30
N SER A 218 -17.05 -7.78 -11.36
CA SER A 218 -16.73 -7.11 -12.62
C SER A 218 -15.31 -7.43 -13.13
N HIS A 219 -14.46 -8.03 -12.31
CA HIS A 219 -13.08 -8.33 -12.66
C HIS A 219 -12.96 -9.63 -13.46
N HIS A 220 -12.82 -9.50 -14.78
CA HIS A 220 -12.79 -10.64 -15.71
C HIS A 220 -11.83 -11.76 -15.29
N GLU A 221 -10.60 -11.45 -14.91
CA GLU A 221 -9.60 -12.46 -14.52
C GLU A 221 -9.94 -13.18 -13.21
N MET A 222 -10.57 -12.49 -12.24
CA MET A 222 -10.93 -13.12 -10.96
C MET A 222 -12.06 -14.13 -11.17
N CYS A 223 -12.98 -13.83 -12.08
CA CYS A 223 -14.07 -14.73 -12.47
C CYS A 223 -13.61 -15.88 -13.38
N LEU A 224 -12.35 -15.93 -13.82
CA LEU A 224 -11.79 -17.07 -14.56
C LEU A 224 -11.12 -18.11 -13.66
N ALA A 225 -10.88 -17.81 -12.38
CA ALA A 225 -10.23 -18.73 -11.45
C ALA A 225 -11.04 -20.02 -11.25
N ASP A 226 -10.37 -21.15 -11.15
CA ASP A 226 -10.99 -22.40 -10.69
C ASP A 226 -11.26 -22.34 -9.19
N VAL A 227 -10.28 -21.78 -8.46
CA VAL A 227 -10.32 -21.52 -7.02
C VAL A 227 -9.95 -20.07 -6.76
N LEU A 228 -10.87 -19.30 -6.18
CA LEU A 228 -10.64 -17.92 -5.76
C LEU A 228 -10.61 -17.85 -4.23
N CYS A 229 -9.41 -17.70 -3.67
CA CYS A 229 -9.13 -17.58 -2.25
C CYS A 229 -9.04 -16.10 -1.83
N LEU A 230 -10.02 -15.64 -1.07
CA LEU A 230 -10.10 -14.28 -0.55
C LEU A 230 -9.77 -14.24 0.93
N THR A 231 -8.74 -13.49 1.31
CA THR A 231 -8.33 -13.27 2.71
C THR A 231 -8.77 -11.89 3.20
N GLU A 232 -8.83 -11.71 4.52
CA GLU A 232 -9.38 -10.50 5.15
C GLU A 232 -10.81 -10.23 4.65
N SER A 233 -11.67 -11.26 4.66
CA SER A 233 -13.05 -11.12 4.17
C SER A 233 -13.94 -10.25 5.09
N HIS A 234 -13.56 -10.16 6.37
CA HIS A 234 -14.23 -9.39 7.44
C HIS A 234 -15.70 -9.78 7.66
N LEU A 235 -16.09 -10.98 7.20
CA LEU A 235 -17.43 -11.49 7.42
C LEU A 235 -17.66 -11.85 8.90
N GLN A 236 -18.88 -11.61 9.36
CA GLN A 236 -19.32 -11.89 10.73
C GLN A 236 -20.53 -12.83 10.71
N GLY A 237 -20.63 -13.68 11.74
CA GLY A 237 -21.73 -14.61 11.89
C GLY A 237 -21.80 -15.73 10.84
N SER A 238 -22.86 -16.54 10.93
CA SER A 238 -23.13 -17.64 10.01
C SER A 238 -23.81 -17.17 8.72
N PHE A 239 -24.58 -16.08 8.77
CA PHE A 239 -25.26 -15.53 7.61
C PHE A 239 -24.27 -15.01 6.55
N VAL A 240 -24.62 -15.19 5.28
CA VAL A 240 -23.95 -14.59 4.13
C VAL A 240 -25.04 -14.02 3.24
N ALA A 241 -24.92 -12.74 2.90
CA ALA A 241 -25.87 -12.09 2.00
C ALA A 241 -25.77 -12.69 0.59
N ASP A 242 -26.90 -12.82 -0.11
CA ASP A 242 -26.94 -13.37 -1.46
C ASP A 242 -26.05 -12.60 -2.45
N SER A 243 -25.88 -11.29 -2.20
CA SER A 243 -24.99 -10.42 -2.96
C SER A 243 -23.53 -10.86 -2.95
N LEU A 244 -23.11 -11.66 -1.97
CA LEU A 244 -21.75 -12.19 -1.83
C LEU A 244 -21.51 -13.46 -2.64
N HIS A 245 -22.54 -14.09 -3.22
CA HIS A 245 -22.33 -15.25 -4.08
C HIS A 245 -21.84 -14.85 -5.47
N LEU A 246 -20.99 -15.69 -6.05
CA LEU A 246 -20.50 -15.59 -7.43
C LEU A 246 -21.17 -16.66 -8.29
N ASP A 247 -21.64 -16.27 -9.48
CA ASP A 247 -22.33 -17.18 -10.38
C ASP A 247 -21.38 -18.28 -10.87
N GLY A 248 -21.83 -19.53 -10.75
CA GLY A 248 -21.02 -20.70 -11.12
C GLY A 248 -19.96 -21.10 -10.09
N TYR A 249 -19.99 -20.51 -8.89
CA TYR A 249 -19.11 -20.87 -7.78
C TYR A 249 -19.89 -21.31 -6.53
N THR A 250 -19.30 -22.26 -5.82
CA THR A 250 -19.65 -22.66 -4.47
C THR A 250 -18.75 -21.92 -3.50
N MET A 251 -19.34 -21.26 -2.50
CA MET A 251 -18.61 -20.41 -1.56
C MET A 251 -18.44 -21.14 -0.22
N PHE A 252 -17.19 -21.25 0.22
CA PHE A 252 -16.79 -21.73 1.54
C PHE A 252 -16.24 -20.57 2.35
N LYS A 253 -16.57 -20.47 3.64
CA LYS A 253 -16.05 -19.40 4.50
C LYS A 253 -15.57 -19.92 5.84
N ARG A 254 -14.57 -19.25 6.39
CA ARG A 254 -14.15 -19.41 7.79
C ARG A 254 -13.87 -18.03 8.39
N ASN A 255 -14.71 -17.64 9.34
CA ASN A 255 -14.53 -16.37 10.03
C ASN A 255 -13.33 -16.42 10.98
N ARG A 256 -12.79 -15.24 11.31
CA ARG A 256 -11.65 -15.11 12.24
C ARG A 256 -11.90 -15.78 13.59
N HIS A 257 -13.08 -15.54 14.20
CA HIS A 257 -13.41 -16.12 15.52
C HIS A 257 -13.42 -17.65 15.52
N VAL A 258 -13.81 -18.30 14.42
CA VAL A 258 -13.80 -19.77 14.26
C VAL A 258 -12.40 -20.31 13.96
N SER A 259 -11.50 -19.45 13.50
CA SER A 259 -10.12 -19.83 13.17
C SER A 259 -9.19 -19.75 14.39
N TYR A 260 -9.50 -18.88 15.35
CA TYR A 260 -8.69 -18.63 16.55
C TYR A 260 -9.43 -18.99 17.85
N THR A 261 -10.22 -20.06 17.86
CA THR A 261 -10.98 -20.50 19.05
C THR A 261 -10.09 -20.70 20.28
N ASN A 262 -8.85 -21.14 20.08
CA ASN A 262 -7.86 -21.35 21.15
C ASN A 262 -7.09 -20.08 21.56
N PHE A 263 -7.31 -18.95 20.86
CA PHE A 263 -6.57 -17.70 21.08
C PHE A 263 -7.55 -16.51 21.17
N PRO A 264 -8.16 -16.26 22.35
CA PRO A 264 -9.23 -15.27 22.53
C PRO A 264 -8.82 -13.85 22.11
N HIS A 265 -7.56 -13.46 22.39
CA HIS A 265 -7.01 -12.16 22.03
C HIS A 265 -6.86 -11.98 20.51
N MET A 266 -6.70 -13.06 19.75
CA MET A 266 -6.70 -13.01 18.28
C MET A 266 -8.11 -13.07 17.72
N ALA A 267 -9.00 -13.85 18.32
CA ALA A 267 -10.39 -14.01 17.89
C ALA A 267 -11.22 -12.72 17.99
N SER A 268 -10.92 -11.85 18.95
CA SER A 268 -11.67 -10.60 19.21
C SER A 268 -11.22 -9.39 18.40
N ARG A 269 -10.13 -9.49 17.62
CA ARG A 269 -9.70 -8.38 16.76
C ARG A 269 -10.66 -8.17 15.59
N SER A 270 -10.84 -6.91 15.20
CA SER A 270 -11.59 -6.56 13.99
C SER A 270 -10.87 -7.07 12.73
N GLY A 271 -11.65 -7.44 11.73
CA GLY A 271 -11.16 -7.93 10.45
C GLY A 271 -10.82 -9.42 10.42
N GLY A 272 -10.04 -9.85 9.44
CA GLY A 272 -9.68 -11.24 9.19
C GLY A 272 -10.79 -12.10 8.57
N GLY A 273 -10.54 -13.41 8.55
CA GLY A 273 -11.42 -14.39 7.91
C GLY A 273 -11.01 -14.71 6.48
N VAL A 274 -11.47 -15.86 5.99
CA VAL A 274 -11.16 -16.40 4.67
C VAL A 274 -12.46 -16.82 3.99
N VAL A 275 -12.57 -16.53 2.69
CA VAL A 275 -13.62 -17.03 1.82
C VAL A 275 -12.96 -17.69 0.61
N VAL A 276 -13.42 -18.87 0.23
CA VAL A 276 -12.95 -19.57 -0.97
C VAL A 276 -14.15 -19.81 -1.86
N TYR A 277 -14.10 -19.28 -3.08
CA TYR A 277 -15.05 -19.60 -4.13
C TYR A 277 -14.43 -20.68 -5.02
N LEU A 278 -15.13 -21.80 -5.17
CA LEU A 278 -14.72 -22.90 -6.03
C LEU A 278 -15.72 -23.08 -7.16
N ARG A 279 -15.27 -23.23 -8.40
CA ARG A 279 -16.18 -23.48 -9.53
C ARG A 279 -17.06 -24.72 -9.29
N ASN A 280 -18.33 -24.66 -9.69
CA ASN A 280 -19.33 -25.71 -9.42
C ASN A 280 -19.05 -27.07 -10.10
N HIS A 281 -18.11 -27.13 -11.04
CA HIS A 281 -17.75 -28.38 -11.71
C HIS A 281 -16.75 -29.23 -10.90
N PHE A 282 -16.27 -28.73 -9.76
CA PHE A 282 -15.46 -29.50 -8.82
C PHE A 282 -16.34 -30.20 -7.81
N GLN A 283 -16.06 -31.49 -7.56
CA GLN A 283 -16.64 -32.19 -6.42
C GLN A 283 -15.82 -31.94 -5.16
N VAL A 284 -16.51 -31.59 -4.08
CA VAL A 284 -15.88 -31.16 -2.82
C VAL A 284 -16.47 -31.91 -1.65
N GLN A 285 -15.63 -32.23 -0.68
CA GLN A 285 -16.07 -32.65 0.64
C GLN A 285 -15.70 -31.59 1.67
N THR A 286 -16.68 -31.15 2.47
CA THR A 286 -16.42 -30.40 3.70
C THR A 286 -15.98 -31.36 4.81
N PRO A 287 -14.90 -31.06 5.54
CA PRO A 287 -14.44 -31.87 6.66
C PRO A 287 -15.44 -31.92 7.82
#